data_AF-K1PBF6-F1
#
_entry.id   AF-K1PBF6-F1
#
_cell.length_a   1.000
_cell.length_b   1.000
_cell.length_c   1.000
_cell.angle_alpha   90.00
_cell.angle_beta   90.00
_cell.angle_gamma   90.00
#
_symmetry.space_group_name_H-M   'P 1'
#
loop_
_entity.id
_entity.type
_entity.pdbx_description
1 polymer ?
#
loop_
_entity_poly.entity_id
_entity_poly.type
_entity_poly.pdbx_seq_one_letter_code
_entity_poly.pdbx_strand_id
1 'polypeptide(L)' 'MNEAQQRAFSLAVSGHNLYIRGQAGTGKTWLLQRIHTTLSQTKNVHVTCTTGIACSNFGAACKSQTVHSWSGTDDGR' A
#
# COMPACT_ATOMS: atom_id res chain seq x y z
N MET A 1 -15.96 3.62 3.63
CA MET A 1 -15.50 3.47 2.23
C MET A 1 -16.58 4.03 1.34
N ASN A 2 -16.22 4.89 0.38
CA ASN A 2 -17.16 5.22 -0.70
C ASN A 2 -17.20 4.08 -1.74
N GLU A 3 -18.12 4.16 -2.70
CA GLU A 3 -18.34 3.10 -3.69
C GLU A 3 -17.08 2.77 -4.51
N ALA A 4 -16.33 3.80 -4.92
CA ALA A 4 -15.08 3.62 -5.68
C ALA A 4 -14.00 2.89 -4.86
N GLN A 5 -13.83 3.27 -3.58
CA GLN A 5 -12.91 2.59 -2.66
C GLN A 5 -13.35 1.15 -2.38
N GLN A 6 -14.65 0.91 -2.23
CA GLN A 6 -15.19 -0.43 -2.02
C GLN A 6 -14.92 -1.34 -3.22
N ARG A 7 -15.09 -0.81 -4.44
CA ARG A 7 -14.76 -1.52 -5.68
C ARG A 7 -13.27 -1.79 -5.82
N ALA A 8 -12.42 -0.82 -5.51
CA ALA A 8 -10.97 -1.02 -5.53
C ALA A 8 -10.54 -2.07 -4.48
N PHE A 9 -11.16 -2.05 -3.29
CA PHE A 9 -10.90 -3.04 -2.24
C PHE A 9 -11.28 -4.46 -2.68
N SER A 10 -12.47 -4.65 -3.26
CA SER A 10 -12.90 -5.99 -3.72
C SER A 10 -12.02 -6.53 -4.85
N LEU A 11 -11.61 -5.68 -5.79
CA LEU A 11 -10.67 -6.06 -6.84
C LEU A 11 -9.28 -6.43 -6.29
N ALA A 12 -8.80 -5.69 -5.27
CA ALA A 12 -7.52 -5.99 -4.64
C ALA A 12 -7.56 -7.33 -3.90
N VAL A 13 -8.62 -7.59 -3.12
CA VAL A 13 -8.80 -8.84 -2.37
C VAL A 13 -8.95 -10.04 -3.30
N SER A 14 -9.62 -9.88 -4.44
CA SER A 14 -9.72 -10.92 -5.47
C SER A 14 -8.42 -11.16 -6.26
N GLY A 15 -7.34 -10.40 -5.99
CA GLY A 15 -6.02 -10.64 -6.56
C GLY A 15 -5.74 -9.96 -7.89
N HIS A 16 -6.54 -8.95 -8.27
CA HIS A 16 -6.29 -8.18 -9.48
C HIS A 16 -5.18 -7.14 -9.28
N ASN A 17 -4.41 -6.88 -10.34
CA ASN A 17 -3.47 -5.76 -10.38
C ASN A 17 -4.25 -4.44 -10.56
N LEU A 18 -3.95 -3.46 -9.72
CA LEU A 18 -4.69 -2.19 -9.68
C LEU A 18 -3.78 -0.98 -9.78
N TYR A 19 -4.24 0.02 -10.53
CA TYR A 19 -3.68 1.36 -10.53
C TYR A 19 -4.73 2.35 -9.98
N ILE A 20 -4.47 2.89 -8.79
CA ILE A 20 -5.41 3.76 -8.07
C ILE A 20 -4.94 5.21 -8.16
N ARG A 21 -5.73 6.05 -8.83
CA ARG A 21 -5.52 7.51 -8.89
C ARG A 21 -6.51 8.28 -8.02
N GLY A 22 -6.14 9.51 -7.69
CA GLY A 22 -6.99 10.45 -6.98
C GLY A 22 -6.19 11.64 -6.48
N GLN A 23 -6.84 12.80 -6.34
CA GLN A 23 -6.24 14.02 -5.79
C GLN A 23 -5.69 13.81 -4.37
N ALA A 24 -4.87 14.73 -3.89
CA ALA A 24 -4.43 14.73 -2.49
C ALA A 24 -5.66 14.76 -1.55
N GLY A 25 -5.57 14.10 -0.39
CA GLY A 25 -6.65 14.08 0.59
C GLY A 25 -7.82 13.10 0.32
N THR A 26 -7.85 12.37 -0.80
CA THR A 26 -8.96 11.45 -1.12
C THR A 26 -8.95 10.10 -0.37
N GLY A 27 -8.07 9.93 0.64
CA GLY A 27 -8.01 8.73 1.46
C GLY A 27 -7.33 7.51 0.81
N LYS A 28 -6.43 7.70 -0.16
CA LYS A 28 -5.69 6.61 -0.82
C LYS A 28 -4.87 5.75 0.16
N THR A 29 -4.12 6.40 1.06
CA THR A 29 -3.33 5.71 2.09
C THR A 29 -4.23 4.89 3.01
N TRP A 30 -5.37 5.44 3.40
CA TRP A 30 -6.35 4.74 4.23
C TRP A 30 -6.93 3.49 3.54
N LEU A 31 -7.23 3.57 2.23
CA LEU A 31 -7.65 2.42 1.44
C LEU A 31 -6.56 1.33 1.39
N LEU A 32 -5.31 1.71 1.13
CA LEU A 32 -4.18 0.78 1.08
C LEU A 32 -3.93 0.09 2.43
N GLN A 33 -4.09 0.80 3.54
CA GLN A 33 -4.01 0.22 4.89
C GLN A 33 -5.07 -0.86 5.10
N ARG A 34 -6.31 -0.62 4.65
CA ARG A 34 -7.38 -1.62 4.76
C ARG A 34 -7.10 -2.86 3.91
N ILE A 35 -6.61 -2.66 2.68
CA ILE A 35 -6.20 -3.75 1.80
C ILE A 35 -5.09 -4.58 2.45
N HIS A 36 -4.06 -3.92 3.00
CA HIS A 36 -2.98 -4.59 3.72
C HIS A 36 -3.53 -5.40 4.91
N THR A 37 -4.34 -4.81 5.79
CA THR A 37 -4.89 -5.52 6.96
C THR A 37 -5.63 -6.79 6.57
N THR A 38 -6.39 -6.78 5.46
CA THR A 38 -7.11 -7.97 5.00
C THR A 38 -6.19 -8.99 4.33
N LEU A 39 -5.33 -8.56 3.42
CA LEU A 39 -4.47 -9.48 2.67
C LEU A 39 -3.36 -10.09 3.54
N SER A 40 -2.85 -9.37 4.54
CA SER A 40 -1.82 -9.86 5.45
C SER A 40 -2.27 -11.01 6.35
N GLN A 41 -3.59 -11.30 6.40
CA GLN A 41 -4.11 -12.49 7.08
C GLN A 41 -3.87 -13.79 6.32
N THR A 42 -3.64 -13.69 5.00
CA THR A 42 -3.55 -14.87 4.11
C THR A 42 -2.33 -14.84 3.19
N LYS A 43 -1.66 -13.70 3.05
CA LYS A 43 -0.53 -13.48 2.14
C LYS A 43 0.59 -12.71 2.84
N ASN A 44 1.81 -12.91 2.36
CA ASN A 44 2.94 -12.05 2.70
C ASN A 44 2.82 -10.76 1.89
N VAL A 45 2.48 -9.66 2.56
CA VAL A 45 2.27 -8.35 1.91
C VAL A 45 3.42 -7.42 2.28
N HIS A 46 4.08 -6.88 1.26
CA HIS A 46 5.06 -5.81 1.43
C HIS A 46 4.46 -4.49 0.96
N VAL A 47 4.59 -3.45 1.80
CA VAL A 47 4.16 -2.09 1.45
C VAL A 47 5.40 -1.28 1.11
N THR A 48 5.47 -0.78 -0.12
CA THR A 48 6.58 0.04 -0.58
C THR A 48 6.14 1.45 -0.94
N CYS A 49 7.04 2.42 -0.78
CA CYS A 49 6.83 3.79 -1.24
C CYS A 49 8.05 4.33 -1.98
N THR A 50 7.88 5.43 -2.70
CA THR A 50 8.97 6.05 -3.48
C THR A 50 9.96 6.82 -2.61
N THR A 51 9.53 7.33 -1.45
CA THR A 51 10.37 8.11 -0.52
C THR A 51 10.13 7.70 0.93
N GLY A 52 11.12 7.94 1.80
CA GLY A 52 11.01 7.63 3.23
C GLY A 52 9.86 8.38 3.92
N ILE A 53 9.66 9.66 3.59
CA ILE A 53 8.55 10.47 4.13
C ILE A 53 7.19 9.88 3.70
N ALA A 54 7.08 9.36 2.48
CA ALA A 54 5.86 8.69 2.04
C ALA A 54 5.60 7.40 2.84
N CYS A 55 6.65 6.64 3.17
CA CYS A 55 6.53 5.47 4.06
C CYS A 55 6.01 5.88 5.45
N SER A 56 6.48 7.00 6.00
CA SER A 56 6.03 7.49 7.32
C SER A 56 4.53 7.82 7.39
N ASN A 57 3.88 8.05 6.25
CA ASN A 57 2.42 8.24 6.20
C ASN A 57 1.63 6.94 6.42
N PHE A 58 2.28 5.79 6.28
CA PHE A 58 1.70 4.51 6.67
C PHE A 58 1.94 4.30 8.17
N GLY A 59 0.87 4.03 8.93
CA GLY A 59 0.99 3.81 10.37
C GLY A 59 1.83 2.57 10.70
N ALA A 60 2.24 2.44 11.96
CA ALA A 60 3.13 1.38 12.46
C ALA A 60 2.65 -0.06 12.15
N ALA A 61 1.34 -0.25 11.90
CA ALA A 61 0.76 -1.52 11.51
C ALA A 61 1.17 -1.99 10.10
N CYS A 62 1.51 -1.07 9.20
CA CYS A 62 2.04 -1.35 7.87
C CYS A 62 3.55 -1.06 7.94
N LYS A 63 4.38 -2.08 8.23
CA LYS A 63 5.84 -1.98 8.16
C LYS A 63 6.27 -1.65 6.72
N SER A 64 6.24 -0.37 6.38
CA SER A 64 6.52 0.12 5.04
C SER A 64 7.96 0.60 4.92
N GLN A 65 8.53 0.42 3.74
CA GLN A 65 9.89 0.84 3.44
C GLN A 65 9.98 1.35 2.00
N THR A 66 11.05 2.04 1.66
CA THR A 66 11.20 2.53 0.29
C THR A 66 11.31 1.36 -0.67
N VAL A 67 10.91 1.55 -1.93
CA VAL A 67 11.06 0.51 -2.95
C VAL A 67 12.51 0.06 -3.07
N HIS A 68 13.46 0.99 -2.97
CA HIS A 68 14.91 0.72 -3.03
C HIS A 68 15.42 -0.11 -1.85
N SER A 69 14.96 0.22 -0.64
CA SER A 69 15.29 -0.54 0.58
C SER A 69 14.66 -1.94 0.54
N TRP A 70 13.45 -2.07 -0.01
CA TRP A 70 12.80 -3.37 -0.20
C TRP A 70 13.49 -4.23 -1.27
N SER A 71 13.91 -3.64 -2.39
CA SER A 71 14.58 -4.35 -3.47
C SER A 71 16.07 -4.61 -3.20
N GLY A 72 16.64 -4.06 -2.12
CA GLY A 72 18.07 -4.14 -1.83
C GLY A 72 18.93 -3.36 -2.83
N THR A 73 18.36 -2.40 -3.57
CA THR A 73 19.12 -1.57 -4.52
C THR A 73 19.79 -0.37 -3.85
N ASP A 74 19.43 -0.08 -2.60
CA ASP A 74 20.04 0.96 -1.77
C ASP A 74 21.34 0.47 -1.08
N ASP A 75 21.67 -0.81 -1.22
CA ASP A 75 22.80 -1.46 -0.54
C ASP A 75 24.18 -1.05 -1.11
N GLY A 76 24.22 -0.46 -2.32
CA GLY A 76 25.44 0.12 -2.88
C GLY A 76 26.58 -0.88 -3.14
N ARG A 77 26.33 -2.18 -3.08
CA ARG A 77 27.26 -3.24 -3.53
C ARG A 77 27.03 -3.64 -4.99
#